data_AF-A0A2M9YKP8-F1
#
_entry.id   AF-A0A2M9YKP8-F1
#
_cell.length_a   1.000
_cell.length_b   1.000
_cell.length_c   1.000
_cell.angle_alpha   90.00
_cell.angle_beta   90.00
_cell.angle_gamma   90.00
#
_symmetry.space_group_name_H-M   'P 1'
#
loop_
_entity.id
_entity.type
_entity.pdbx_description
1 polymer ?
#
loop_
_entity_poly.entity_id
_entity_poly.type
_entity_poly.pdbx_seq_one_letter_code
_entity_poly.pdbx_strand_id
1 'polypeptide(L)'
;MWIKLSGVVDNRSIMSVRDVILSILDDFSGIYILDLNRIENEEFPNLTNFRKMIADSIRANQNCILLSESKKLELWIENYAIFNGTHLAKVPDELNRLIRDKVEEDLLFSQKSSEEPDIRLHLDYLIQDGS
;
A
#
# COMPACT_ATOMS: atom_id res chain seq x y z
N MET A 1 -7.86 11.00 -4.28
CA MET A 1 -6.95 12.03 -3.71
C MET A 1 -5.54 11.80 -4.22
N TRP A 2 -4.71 12.84 -4.36
CA TRP A 2 -3.31 12.69 -4.78
C TRP A 2 -2.37 13.26 -3.72
N ILE A 3 -1.56 12.41 -3.10
CA ILE A 3 -0.57 12.76 -2.10
C ILE A 3 0.81 12.67 -2.76
N LYS A 4 1.53 13.80 -2.86
CA LYS A 4 2.84 13.88 -3.50
C LYS A 4 3.93 13.93 -2.44
N LEU A 5 4.82 12.94 -2.42
CA LEU A 5 5.98 12.93 -1.54
C LEU A 5 7.20 13.44 -2.32
N SER A 6 7.85 14.46 -1.78
CA SER A 6 8.99 15.11 -2.42
C SER A 6 10.09 15.46 -1.43
N GLY A 7 11.31 15.56 -1.94
CA GLY A 7 12.50 15.93 -1.16
C GLY A 7 13.31 14.70 -0.72
N VAL A 8 14.32 14.96 0.12
CA VAL A 8 15.15 13.91 0.71
C VAL A 8 14.46 13.30 1.92
N VAL A 9 14.33 11.97 1.92
CA VAL A 9 13.72 11.22 3.03
C VAL A 9 14.77 10.37 3.75
N ASP A 10 14.66 10.33 5.08
CA ASP A 10 15.44 9.44 5.93
C ASP A 10 14.52 8.69 6.91
N ASN A 11 15.07 7.73 7.66
CA ASN A 11 14.28 6.93 8.59
C ASN A 11 13.60 7.76 9.69
N ARG A 12 14.13 8.94 10.06
CA ARG A 12 13.53 9.79 11.09
C ARG A 12 12.40 10.64 10.49
N SER A 13 12.67 11.34 9.39
CA SER A 13 11.71 12.24 8.76
C SER A 13 10.49 11.50 8.21
N ILE A 14 10.67 10.29 7.69
CA ILE A 14 9.58 9.53 7.07
C ILE A 14 8.50 9.08 8.06
N MET A 15 8.82 8.96 9.35
CA MET A 15 7.82 8.65 10.38
C MET A 15 6.89 9.83 10.64
N SER A 16 7.40 11.06 10.58
CA SER A 16 6.54 12.25 10.68
C SER A 16 5.64 12.38 9.44
N VAL A 17 6.18 12.09 8.26
CA VAL A 17 5.39 12.04 7.01
C VAL A 17 4.29 10.98 7.10
N ARG A 18 4.60 9.80 7.64
CA ARG A 18 3.61 8.75 7.90
C ARG A 18 2.45 9.26 8.75
N ASP A 19 2.73 9.91 9.87
CA ASP A 19 1.68 10.35 10.79
C ASP A 19 0.77 11.38 10.12
N VAL A 20 1.32 12.24 9.27
CA VAL A 20 0.53 13.17 8.43
C VAL A 20 -0.33 12.42 7.42
N ILE A 21 0.22 11.44 6.71
CA ILE A 21 -0.56 10.62 5.75
C ILE A 21 -1.70 9.91 6.48
N LEU A 22 -1.43 9.27 7.61
CA LEU A 22 -2.45 8.56 8.38
C LEU A 22 -3.54 9.49 8.87
N SER A 23 -3.20 10.70 9.31
CA SER A 23 -4.19 11.71 9.68
C SER A 23 -5.06 12.17 8.51
N ILE A 24 -4.52 12.22 7.29
CA ILE A 24 -5.31 12.52 6.08
C ILE A 24 -6.24 11.36 5.72
N LEU A 25 -5.77 10.13 5.88
CA LEU A 25 -6.51 8.92 5.54
C LEU A 25 -7.61 8.58 6.56
N ASP A 26 -7.52 9.09 7.80
CA ASP A 26 -8.55 8.91 8.84
C ASP A 26 -9.94 9.38 8.37
N ASP A 27 -9.97 10.45 7.58
CA ASP A 27 -11.21 11.04 7.03
C ASP A 27 -11.46 10.68 5.55
N PHE A 28 -10.61 9.85 4.92
CA PHE A 28 -10.66 9.58 3.47
C PHE A 28 -10.65 8.09 3.11
N SER A 29 -11.79 7.60 2.60
CA SER A 29 -12.00 6.20 2.19
C SER A 29 -11.94 5.94 0.67
N GLY A 30 -11.82 6.99 -0.16
CA GLY A 30 -11.79 6.84 -1.61
C GLY A 30 -10.43 6.37 -2.15
N ILE A 31 -10.30 6.28 -3.48
CA ILE A 31 -9.03 6.00 -4.13
C ILE A 31 -8.04 7.15 -3.87
N TYR A 32 -6.85 6.81 -3.38
CA TYR A 32 -5.74 7.76 -3.30
C TYR A 32 -4.50 7.28 -4.03
N ILE A 33 -3.77 8.25 -4.57
CA ILE A 33 -2.52 8.05 -5.28
C ILE A 33 -1.41 8.57 -4.38
N LEU A 34 -0.46 7.70 -4.03
CA LEU A 34 0.76 8.09 -3.36
C LEU A 34 1.88 8.19 -4.40
N ASP A 35 2.22 9.41 -4.76
CA ASP A 35 3.22 9.73 -5.78
C ASP A 35 4.59 9.92 -5.14
N LEU A 36 5.49 9.02 -5.51
CA LEU A 36 6.82 8.85 -4.94
C LEU A 36 7.92 9.35 -5.90
N ASN A 37 7.56 9.81 -7.09
CA ASN A 37 8.51 10.18 -8.15
C ASN A 37 9.36 11.41 -7.82
N ARG A 38 8.99 12.18 -6.79
CA ARG A 38 9.69 13.40 -6.40
C ARG A 38 10.61 13.21 -5.18
N ILE A 39 10.76 11.97 -4.69
CA ILE A 39 11.73 11.65 -3.65
C ILE A 39 13.13 11.67 -4.27
N GLU A 40 14.03 12.47 -3.70
CA GLU A 40 15.31 12.80 -4.33
C GLU A 40 16.39 11.73 -4.12
N ASN A 41 16.31 10.93 -3.05
CA ASN A 41 17.32 9.94 -2.71
C ASN A 41 16.92 8.52 -3.14
N GLU A 42 17.62 7.93 -4.10
CA GLU A 42 17.30 6.60 -4.67
C GLU A 42 17.26 5.43 -3.68
N GLU A 43 17.90 5.57 -2.51
CA GLU A 43 17.94 4.54 -1.47
C GLU A 43 16.71 4.53 -0.58
N PHE A 44 15.72 5.41 -0.82
CA PHE A 44 14.48 5.44 -0.05
C PHE A 44 13.76 4.07 0.07
N PRO A 45 13.76 3.18 -0.94
CA PRO A 45 13.11 1.87 -0.81
C PRO A 45 13.82 0.94 0.19
N ASN A 46 15.07 1.23 0.56
CA ASN A 46 15.85 0.45 1.54
C ASN A 46 15.64 0.93 2.97
N LEU A 47 14.99 2.08 3.16
CA LEU A 47 14.68 2.59 4.49
C LEU A 47 13.55 1.78 5.12
N THR A 48 13.83 1.12 6.25
CA THR A 48 12.84 0.33 7.00
C THR A 48 11.59 1.14 7.33
N ASN A 49 11.74 2.41 7.72
CA ASN A 49 10.61 3.25 8.08
C ASN A 49 9.82 3.74 6.86
N PHE A 50 10.45 3.84 5.68
CA PHE A 50 9.72 4.08 4.44
C PHE A 50 8.81 2.90 4.12
N ARG A 51 9.33 1.68 4.19
CA ARG A 51 8.54 0.46 3.98
C ARG A 51 7.38 0.37 4.97
N LYS A 52 7.63 0.71 6.23
CA LYS A 52 6.60 0.79 7.27
C LYS A 52 5.54 1.85 6.96
N MET A 53 5.94 3.04 6.53
CA MET A 53 5.00 4.09 6.12
C MET A 53 4.08 3.62 4.99
N ILE A 54 4.62 2.98 3.95
CA ILE A 54 3.83 2.44 2.84
C ILE A 54 2.82 1.40 3.36
N ALA A 55 3.29 0.44 4.15
CA ALA A 55 2.44 -0.60 4.72
C ALA A 55 1.35 -0.05 5.66
N ASP A 56 1.67 0.92 6.51
CA ASP A 56 0.71 1.55 7.42
C ASP A 56 -0.35 2.35 6.61
N SER A 57 0.06 3.06 5.55
CA SER A 57 -0.85 3.82 4.68
C SER A 57 -1.85 2.91 3.97
N ILE A 58 -1.37 1.80 3.39
CA ILE A 58 -2.19 0.81 2.68
C ILE A 58 -3.18 0.11 3.63
N ARG A 59 -2.76 -0.17 4.87
CA ARG A 59 -3.66 -0.73 5.88
C ARG A 59 -4.76 0.25 6.29
N ALA A 60 -4.44 1.54 6.37
CA ALA A 60 -5.42 2.58 6.69
C ALA A 60 -6.46 2.73 5.57
N ASN A 61 -6.03 2.66 4.31
CA ASN A 61 -6.95 2.66 3.17
C ASN A 61 -6.39 1.77 2.04
N GLN A 62 -7.10 0.66 1.74
CA GLN A 62 -6.68 -0.31 0.73
C GLN A 62 -6.87 0.19 -0.72
N ASN A 63 -7.57 1.32 -0.91
CA ASN A 63 -7.74 1.98 -2.21
C ASN A 63 -6.51 2.83 -2.59
N CYS A 64 -5.32 2.37 -2.20
CA CYS A 64 -4.04 2.96 -2.52
C CYS A 64 -3.56 2.54 -3.91
N ILE A 65 -3.10 3.51 -4.69
CA ILE A 65 -2.26 3.30 -5.87
C ILE A 65 -0.92 3.99 -5.63
N LEU A 66 0.18 3.23 -5.70
CA LEU A 66 1.52 3.78 -5.65
C LEU A 66 1.90 4.24 -7.05
N LEU A 67 2.37 5.48 -7.20
CA LEU A 67 2.91 6.00 -8.45
C LEU A 67 4.42 6.17 -8.30
N SER A 68 5.20 5.37 -9.03
CA SER A 68 6.66 5.42 -8.97
C SER A 68 7.31 4.82 -10.22
N GLU A 69 8.31 5.51 -10.76
CA GLU A 69 9.20 5.06 -11.84
C GLU A 69 10.44 4.33 -11.28
N SER A 70 10.58 4.23 -9.95
CA SER A 70 11.73 3.62 -9.30
C SER A 70 11.74 2.09 -9.46
N LYS A 71 12.70 1.58 -10.24
CA LYS A 71 12.95 0.12 -10.39
C LYS A 71 13.27 -0.58 -9.06
N LYS A 72 13.96 0.11 -8.14
CA LYS A 72 14.27 -0.44 -6.81
C LYS A 72 12.99 -0.65 -6.01
N LEU A 73 12.03 0.28 -6.12
CA LEU A 73 10.74 0.16 -5.47
C LEU A 73 9.87 -0.93 -6.09
N GLU A 74 9.86 -1.03 -7.43
CA GLU A 74 9.20 -2.10 -8.18
C GLU A 74 9.63 -3.48 -7.68
N LEU A 75 10.93 -3.75 -7.68
CA LEU A 75 11.48 -5.01 -7.19
C LEU A 75 11.09 -5.27 -5.73
N TRP A 76 11.06 -4.24 -4.90
CA TRP A 76 10.63 -4.39 -3.52
C TRP A 76 9.14 -4.74 -3.42
N ILE A 77 8.25 -4.09 -4.17
CA ILE A 77 6.81 -4.38 -4.14
C ILE A 77 6.54 -5.80 -4.66
N GLU A 78 7.16 -6.20 -5.77
CA GLU A 78 6.97 -7.52 -6.38
C GLU A 78 7.43 -8.67 -5.48
N ASN A 79 8.53 -8.47 -4.73
CA ASN A 79 9.04 -9.48 -3.81
C ASN A 79 8.26 -9.58 -2.49
N TYR A 80 7.43 -8.59 -2.16
CA TYR A 80 6.68 -8.55 -0.93
C TYR A 80 5.19 -8.76 -1.22
N ALA A 81 4.76 -10.03 -1.20
CA ALA A 81 3.37 -10.49 -1.33
C ALA A 81 2.40 -9.98 -0.24
N ILE A 82 2.84 -9.06 0.61
CA ILE A 82 2.08 -8.51 1.76
C ILE A 82 1.13 -7.40 1.31
N PHE A 83 1.31 -6.87 0.11
CA PHE A 83 0.49 -5.80 -0.45
C PHE A 83 -0.73 -6.35 -1.21
N ASN A 84 -1.58 -7.13 -0.52
CA ASN A 84 -2.87 -7.56 -1.06
C ASN A 84 -3.68 -6.32 -1.50
N GLY A 85 -3.84 -6.13 -2.81
CA GLY A 85 -4.64 -5.04 -3.40
C GLY A 85 -3.92 -3.70 -3.62
N THR A 86 -2.61 -3.60 -3.38
CA THR A 86 -1.84 -2.39 -3.74
C THR A 86 -1.31 -2.49 -5.16
N HIS A 87 -1.63 -1.50 -5.98
CA HIS A 87 -1.15 -1.45 -7.34
C HIS A 87 -0.02 -0.43 -7.46
N LEU A 88 1.05 -0.81 -8.16
CA LEU A 88 2.10 0.10 -8.60
C LEU A 88 1.80 0.54 -10.03
N ALA A 89 1.65 1.85 -10.23
CA ALA A 89 1.63 2.47 -11.55
C ALA A 89 3.02 3.06 -11.85
N LYS A 90 3.57 2.75 -13.02
CA LYS A 90 4.87 3.27 -13.48
C LYS A 90 4.69 4.39 -14.50
N VAL A 91 3.58 4.39 -15.24
CA VAL A 91 3.29 5.35 -16.28
C VAL A 91 1.84 5.86 -16.17
N PRO A 92 1.53 7.06 -16.72
CA PRO A 92 0.19 7.65 -16.62
C PRO A 92 -0.94 6.76 -17.19
N ASP A 93 -0.68 6.03 -18.27
CA ASP A 93 -1.68 5.13 -18.87
C ASP A 93 -2.03 3.96 -17.96
N GLU A 94 -1.02 3.40 -17.28
CA GLU A 94 -1.19 2.35 -16.29
C GLU A 94 -1.96 2.86 -15.07
N LEU A 95 -1.63 4.08 -14.59
CA LEU A 95 -2.36 4.73 -13.51
C LEU A 95 -3.85 4.89 -13.85
N ASN A 96 -4.15 5.38 -15.06
CA ASN A 96 -5.54 5.55 -15.50
C ASN A 96 -6.30 4.22 -15.60
N ARG A 97 -5.63 3.14 -16.03
CA ARG A 97 -6.21 1.80 -16.04
C ARG A 97 -6.51 1.33 -14.61
N LEU A 98 -5.54 1.41 -13.71
CA LEU A 98 -5.68 0.98 -12.32
C LEU A 98 -6.76 1.75 -11.56
N ILE A 99 -6.92 3.05 -11.84
CA ILE A 99 -8.02 3.84 -11.28
C ILE A 99 -9.37 3.30 -11.76
N ARG A 100 -9.52 3.01 -13.06
CA ARG A 100 -10.77 2.42 -13.59
C ARG A 100 -11.05 1.06 -12.98
N ASP A 101 -10.05 0.19 -12.93
CA ASP A 101 -10.17 -1.16 -12.37
C ASP A 101 -10.63 -1.09 -10.89
N LYS A 102 -10.02 -0.21 -10.07
CA LYS A 102 -10.45 0.00 -8.67
C LYS A 102 -11.86 0.59 -8.55
N VAL A 103 -12.25 1.52 -9.42
CA VAL A 103 -13.62 2.07 -9.42
C VAL A 103 -14.63 0.97 -9.76
N GLU A 104 -14.32 0.09 -10.72
CA GLU A 104 -15.17 -1.04 -11.07
C GLU A 104 -15.25 -2.07 -9.93
N GLU A 105 -14.13 -2.38 -9.29
CA GLU A 105 -14.10 -3.23 -8.09
C GLU A 105 -14.94 -2.65 -6.96
N ASP A 106 -14.76 -1.37 -6.59
CA ASP A 106 -15.56 -0.69 -5.55
C ASP A 106 -17.07 -0.73 -5.87
N LEU A 107 -17.44 -0.53 -7.12
CA LEU A 107 -18.83 -0.64 -7.58
C LEU A 107 -19.37 -2.07 -7.44
N LEU A 108 -18.56 -3.10 -7.73
CA LEU A 108 -18.93 -4.51 -7.58
C LEU A 108 -19.00 -4.94 -6.11
N PHE A 109 -18.10 -4.45 -5.25
CA PHE A 109 -18.13 -4.71 -3.81
C PHE A 109 -19.33 -4.03 -3.13
N SER A 110 -19.76 -2.86 -3.61
CA SER A 110 -21.01 -2.22 -3.13
C SER A 110 -22.28 -3.05 -3.37
N GLN A 111 -22.23 -4.04 -4.26
CA GLN A 111 -23.34 -4.93 -4.60
C GLN A 111 -23.27 -6.32 -3.92
N LYS A 112 -22.17 -6.66 -3.25
CA LYS A 112 -22.08 -7.90 -2.48
C LYS A 112 -22.37 -7.62 -1.00
N SER A 113 -23.48 -8.18 -0.51
CA SER A 113 -23.79 -8.24 0.91
C SER A 113 -22.62 -8.83 1.70
N SER A 114 -22.37 -8.26 2.88
CA SER A 114 -21.36 -8.67 3.84
C SER A 114 -21.50 -10.15 4.23
N GLU A 115 -20.74 -11.02 3.58
CA GLU A 115 -20.30 -12.26 4.23
C GLU A 115 -18.89 -12.01 4.74
N GLU A 116 -18.76 -11.90 6.06
CA GLU A 116 -17.47 -11.83 6.75
C GLU A 116 -16.63 -13.07 6.34
N PRO A 117 -15.33 -12.90 6.03
CA PRO A 117 -14.48 -14.06 5.81
C PRO A 117 -14.24 -14.79 7.15
N ASP A 118 -14.89 -15.96 7.34
CA ASP A 118 -14.64 -16.90 8.44
C ASP A 118 -13.29 -17.60 8.20
N ILE A 119 -12.20 -17.00 8.68
CA ILE A 119 -10.87 -17.63 8.67
C ILE A 119 -10.73 -18.46 9.94
N ARG A 120 -11.08 -19.75 9.87
CA ARG A 120 -10.76 -20.72 10.92
C ARG A 120 -9.31 -21.17 10.80
N LEU A 121 -8.46 -20.74 11.72
CA LEU A 121 -7.13 -21.31 11.92
C LEU A 121 -7.26 -22.73 12.49
N HIS A 122 -7.08 -23.78 11.68
CA HIS A 122 -6.81 -25.13 12.19
C HIS A 122 -5.35 -25.21 12.60
N LEU A 123 -5.08 -25.11 13.90
CA LEU A 123 -3.75 -25.24 14.51
C LEU A 123 -3.40 -26.71 14.85
N ASP A 124 -3.95 -27.69 14.13
CA ASP A 124 -3.84 -29.11 14.49
C ASP A 124 -2.50 -29.78 14.12
N TYR A 125 -1.48 -29.04 13.69
CA TYR A 125 -0.19 -29.61 13.26
C TYR A 125 1.01 -29.34 14.19
N LEU A 126 0.81 -28.87 15.42
CA LEU A 126 1.92 -28.61 16.36
C LEU A 126 1.85 -29.35 17.71
N ILE A 127 1.18 -30.50 17.77
CA ILE A 127 1.41 -31.45 18.88
C ILE A 127 1.64 -32.86 18.29
N GLN A 128 2.86 -33.07 17.80
CA GLN A 128 3.51 -34.38 17.92
C GLN A 128 4.82 -34.17 18.64
N ASP A 129 4.73 -34.01 19.96
CA ASP A 129 5.86 -34.27 20.85
C ASP A 129 5.43 -35.36 21.84
N GLY A 130 6.14 -36.49 21.75
CA GLY A 130 6.48 -37.33 22.91
C GLY A 130 5.51 -38.44 23.30
N SER A 131 5.70 -39.62 22.70
CA SER A 131 5.58 -40.90 23.42
C SER A 131 6.64 -41.87 22.94
#